data_AF-A0A4Q4W1Y1-F1
#
_entry.id   AF-A0A4Q4W1Y1-F1
#
_cell.length_a   1.000
_cell.length_b   1.000
_cell.length_c   1.000
_cell.angle_alpha   90.00
_cell.angle_beta   90.00
_cell.angle_gamma   90.00
#
_symmetry.space_group_name_H-M   'P 1'
#
loop_
_entity.id
_entity.type
_entity.pdbx_description
1 polymer ?
#
loop_
_entity_poly.entity_id
_entity_poly.type
_entity_poly.pdbx_seq_one_letter_code
_entity_poly.pdbx_strand_id
1 'polypeptide(L)'
;MSCLGNSAWGIGLDGMRKIYLGVAIPQMLYACSIWSNADIRGKDYTKKTLETLQTTQARAARTISGAFKETSRPALNVETYLLPVEQQIWKHNAEVIGRILSSQDIPELEEYKPGI
;
A
#
# COMPACT_ATOMS: atom_id res chain seq x y z
N MET A 1 8.90 -13.31 -11.31
CA MET A 1 10.09 -12.72 -10.66
C MET A 1 11.26 -13.72 -10.60
N SER A 2 11.35 -14.70 -11.49
CA SER A 2 12.42 -15.73 -11.47
C SER A 2 13.68 -15.34 -12.24
N CYS A 3 13.65 -14.24 -12.99
CA CYS A 3 14.74 -13.82 -13.88
C CYS A 3 15.64 -12.69 -13.33
N LEU A 4 15.19 -11.89 -12.35
CA LEU A 4 15.96 -10.74 -11.85
C LEU A 4 17.01 -11.11 -10.77
N GLY A 5 16.84 -12.24 -10.07
CA GLY A 5 17.66 -12.62 -8.91
C GLY A 5 18.65 -13.76 -9.14
N ASN A 6 18.64 -14.42 -10.30
CA ASN A 6 19.43 -15.64 -10.55
C ASN A 6 20.73 -15.39 -11.35
N SER A 7 21.13 -14.13 -11.51
CA SER A 7 22.38 -13.73 -12.18
C SER A 7 23.49 -13.60 -11.14
N ALA A 8 24.73 -13.96 -11.51
CA ALA A 8 25.91 -13.91 -10.64
C ALA A 8 26.22 -12.53 -10.03
N TRP A 9 25.59 -11.46 -10.54
CA TRP A 9 25.66 -10.06 -10.08
C TRP A 9 24.27 -9.49 -9.80
N GLY A 10 23.35 -10.30 -9.25
CA GLY A 10 21.94 -9.97 -9.07
C GLY A 10 21.69 -8.63 -8.37
N ILE A 11 20.50 -8.09 -8.59
CA ILE A 11 20.05 -6.86 -7.93
C ILE A 11 20.04 -7.10 -6.41
N GLY A 12 20.78 -6.28 -5.67
CA GLY A 12 20.81 -6.34 -4.21
C GLY A 12 19.47 -5.99 -3.57
N LEU A 13 19.36 -6.21 -2.25
CA LEU A 13 18.13 -6.01 -1.48
C LEU A 13 17.48 -4.64 -1.74
N ASP A 14 18.27 -3.56 -1.74
CA ASP A 14 17.78 -2.20 -1.96
C ASP A 14 17.17 -2.01 -3.36
N GLY A 15 17.80 -2.57 -4.40
CA GLY A 15 17.30 -2.47 -5.77
C GLY A 15 16.00 -3.26 -5.96
N MET A 16 15.92 -4.47 -5.41
CA MET A 16 14.70 -5.27 -5.46
C MET A 16 13.56 -4.60 -4.70
N ARG A 17 13.87 -4.01 -3.53
CA ARG A 17 12.92 -3.21 -2.76
C ARG A 17 12.42 -2.01 -3.56
N LYS A 18 13.31 -1.26 -4.22
CA LYS A 18 12.93 -0.12 -5.08
C LYS A 18 12.01 -0.54 -6.21
N ILE A 19 12.29 -1.65 -6.88
CA ILE A 19 11.42 -2.19 -7.94
C ILE A 19 10.05 -2.56 -7.38
N TYR A 20 10.00 -3.23 -6.22
CA TYR A 20 8.74 -3.57 -5.56
C TYR A 20 7.92 -2.31 -5.21
N LEU A 21 8.55 -1.31 -4.58
CA LEU A 21 7.91 -0.06 -4.21
C LEU A 21 7.47 0.77 -5.44
N GLY A 22 8.23 0.74 -6.53
CA GLY A 22 7.94 1.51 -7.74
C GLY A 22 6.90 0.88 -8.67
N VAL A 23 6.72 -0.46 -8.63
CA VAL A 23 5.85 -1.18 -9.57
C VAL A 23 4.70 -1.87 -8.85
N ALA A 24 5.02 -2.75 -7.90
CA ALA A 24 4.02 -3.61 -7.29
C ALA A 24 3.11 -2.85 -6.32
N ILE A 25 3.66 -1.92 -5.52
CA ILE A 25 2.87 -1.14 -4.57
C ILE A 25 1.81 -0.25 -5.26
N PRO A 26 2.14 0.54 -6.30
CA PRO A 26 1.12 1.31 -7.02
C PRO A 26 0.03 0.45 -7.64
N GLN A 27 0.38 -0.74 -8.15
CA GLN A 27 -0.60 -1.70 -8.69
C GLN A 27 -1.51 -2.27 -7.59
N MET A 28 -0.93 -2.64 -6.43
CA MET A 28 -1.67 -3.15 -5.28
C MET A 28 -2.61 -2.09 -4.68
N LEU A 29 -2.16 -0.83 -4.61
CA LEU A 29 -2.92 0.28 -4.05
C LEU A 29 -3.82 0.98 -5.07
N TYR A 30 -3.85 0.50 -6.31
CA TYR A 30 -4.73 1.07 -7.33
C TYR A 30 -6.19 0.98 -6.87
N ALA A 31 -6.93 2.08 -6.99
CA ALA A 31 -8.30 2.22 -6.53
C ALA A 31 -8.53 1.90 -5.04
N CYS A 32 -7.49 2.01 -4.19
CA CYS A 32 -7.57 1.73 -2.75
C CYS A 32 -8.73 2.43 -2.06
N SER A 33 -8.97 3.70 -2.37
CA SER A 33 -10.09 4.48 -1.83
C SER A 33 -11.46 3.84 -2.07
N ILE A 34 -11.63 3.06 -3.14
CA ILE A 34 -12.89 2.39 -3.48
C ILE A 34 -12.98 1.06 -2.76
N TRP A 35 -12.01 0.16 -2.95
CA TRP A 35 -12.12 -1.21 -2.44
C TRP A 35 -11.82 -1.33 -0.95
N SER A 36 -10.99 -0.46 -0.37
CA SER A 36 -10.70 -0.50 1.08
C SER A 36 -11.89 -0.01 1.91
N ASN A 37 -12.70 0.89 1.34
CA ASN A 37 -13.86 1.49 2.01
C ASN A 37 -15.20 0.86 1.57
N ALA A 38 -15.17 -0.14 0.68
CA ALA A 38 -16.35 -0.83 0.19
C ALA A 38 -17.14 -1.58 1.29
N ASP A 39 -16.53 -1.77 2.47
CA ASP A 39 -17.13 -2.46 3.63
C ASP A 39 -18.07 -1.57 4.48
N ILE A 40 -18.36 -0.34 4.07
CA ILE A 40 -19.36 0.53 4.75
C ILE A 40 -20.74 -0.16 4.88
N ARG A 41 -21.00 -1.25 4.15
CA ARG A 41 -22.25 -2.04 4.21
C ARG A 41 -22.08 -3.51 4.65
N GLY A 42 -20.96 -3.88 5.29
CA GLY A 42 -20.84 -5.12 6.06
C GLY A 42 -20.66 -6.41 5.24
N LYS A 43 -19.68 -6.46 4.33
CA LYS A 43 -19.30 -7.69 3.63
C LYS A 43 -17.78 -7.90 3.68
N ASP A 44 -17.36 -9.08 4.11
CA ASP A 44 -15.96 -9.54 4.32
C ASP A 44 -15.01 -9.49 3.09
N TYR A 45 -15.42 -8.89 1.97
CA TYR A 45 -14.61 -8.72 0.76
C TYR A 45 -13.29 -7.98 1.02
N THR A 46 -13.27 -7.03 1.97
CA THR A 46 -12.06 -6.29 2.33
C THR A 46 -11.03 -7.17 3.03
N LYS A 47 -11.46 -8.09 3.89
CA LYS A 47 -10.55 -8.99 4.63
C LYS A 47 -9.86 -9.97 3.68
N LYS A 48 -10.63 -10.61 2.79
CA LYS A 48 -10.07 -11.54 1.80
C LYS A 48 -9.09 -10.85 0.85
N THR A 49 -9.44 -9.65 0.38
CA THR A 49 -8.55 -8.85 -0.46
C THR A 49 -7.27 -8.48 0.30
N LEU A 50 -7.39 -8.02 1.55
CA LEU A 50 -6.26 -7.69 2.41
C LEU A 50 -5.34 -8.90 2.64
N GLU A 51 -5.87 -10.09 2.89
CA GLU A 51 -5.07 -11.32 3.02
C GLU A 51 -4.31 -11.67 1.73
N THR A 52 -4.93 -11.49 0.56
CA THR A 52 -4.27 -11.72 -0.73
C THR A 52 -3.13 -10.72 -0.96
N LEU A 53 -3.33 -9.46 -0.59
CA LEU A 53 -2.29 -8.43 -0.68
C LEU A 53 -1.15 -8.69 0.29
N GLN A 54 -1.44 -9.06 1.54
CA GLN A 54 -0.43 -9.46 2.54
C GLN A 54 0.37 -10.68 2.08
N THR A 55 -0.28 -11.66 1.44
CA THR A 55 0.39 -12.83 0.88
C THR A 55 1.28 -12.45 -0.30
N THR A 56 0.83 -11.51 -1.14
CA THR A 56 1.62 -10.96 -2.26
C THR A 56 2.87 -10.22 -1.76
N GLN A 57 2.72 -9.34 -0.77
CA GLN A 57 3.86 -8.67 -0.14
C GLN A 57 4.81 -9.65 0.53
N ALA A 58 4.31 -10.65 1.26
CA ALA A 58 5.16 -11.66 1.89
C ALA A 58 5.93 -12.51 0.88
N ARG A 59 5.37 -12.76 -0.31
CA ARG A 59 6.11 -13.41 -1.41
C ARG A 59 7.21 -12.52 -1.96
N ALA A 60 6.91 -11.24 -2.20
CA ALA A 60 7.89 -10.26 -2.65
C ALA A 60 9.03 -10.09 -1.63
N ALA A 61 8.69 -9.95 -0.35
CA ALA A 61 9.66 -9.82 0.74
C ALA A 61 10.60 -11.02 0.82
N ARG A 62 10.10 -12.26 0.66
CA ARG A 62 10.95 -13.46 0.58
C ARG A 62 11.87 -13.45 -0.63
N THR A 63 11.40 -12.97 -1.78
CA THR A 63 12.26 -12.82 -2.96
C THR A 63 13.35 -11.76 -2.75
N ILE A 64 13.04 -10.69 -2.02
CA ILE A 64 13.98 -9.61 -1.70
C ILE A 64 15.06 -10.06 -0.70
N SER A 65 14.66 -10.75 0.38
CA SER A 65 15.58 -11.14 1.46
C SER A 65 16.18 -12.54 1.31
N GLY A 66 15.66 -13.37 0.41
CA GLY A 66 16.02 -14.79 0.34
C GLY A 66 15.54 -15.61 1.55
N ALA A 67 14.60 -15.08 2.34
CA ALA A 67 14.13 -15.72 3.57
C ALA A 67 13.32 -17.00 3.31
N PHE A 68 13.34 -17.90 4.31
CA PHE A 68 12.63 -19.17 4.26
C PHE A 68 11.11 -19.01 4.06
N LYS A 69 10.48 -20.01 3.44
CA LYS A 69 9.04 -19.95 3.12
C LYS A 69 8.15 -19.80 4.36
N GLU A 70 8.54 -20.37 5.50
CA GLU A 70 7.79 -20.30 6.77
C GLU A 70 8.15 -19.07 7.60
N THR A 71 9.02 -18.17 7.12
CA THR A 71 9.31 -16.94 7.85
C THR A 71 8.04 -16.11 8.00
N SER A 72 7.82 -15.67 9.24
CA SER A 72 6.67 -14.87 9.68
C SER A 72 6.55 -13.56 8.89
N ARG A 73 5.32 -13.16 8.51
CA ARG A 73 5.08 -11.95 7.70
C ARG A 73 5.56 -10.66 8.39
N PRO A 74 5.30 -10.42 9.69
CA PRO A 74 5.88 -9.28 10.41
C PRO A 74 7.41 -9.24 10.38
N ALA A 75 8.08 -10.39 10.56
CA ALA A 75 9.53 -10.46 10.52
C ALA A 75 10.07 -10.12 9.12
N LEU A 76 9.41 -10.59 8.06
CA LEU A 76 9.74 -10.23 6.67
C LEU A 76 9.62 -8.72 6.42
N ASN A 77 8.58 -8.08 6.94
CA ASN A 77 8.38 -6.63 6.78
C ASN A 77 9.49 -5.83 7.46
N VAL A 78 9.90 -6.23 8.67
CA VAL A 78 11.02 -5.60 9.38
C VAL A 78 12.33 -5.78 8.62
N GLU A 79 12.64 -7.01 8.23
CA GLU A 79 13.90 -7.36 7.54
C GLU A 79 14.05 -6.66 6.18
N THR A 80 12.94 -6.53 5.45
CA THR A 80 12.93 -5.89 4.11
C THR A 80 12.67 -4.38 4.16
N TYR A 81 12.51 -3.82 5.37
CA TYR A 81 12.13 -2.42 5.59
C TYR A 81 10.86 -2.02 4.81
N LEU A 82 9.90 -2.95 4.73
CA LEU A 82 8.60 -2.74 4.09
C LEU A 82 7.54 -2.43 5.12
N LEU A 83 6.76 -1.39 4.87
CA LEU A 83 5.57 -1.11 5.66
C LEU A 83 4.53 -2.23 5.43
N PRO A 84 3.93 -2.82 6.49
CA PRO A 84 2.80 -3.72 6.35
C PRO A 84 1.69 -3.17 5.44
N VAL A 85 1.13 -4.02 4.57
CA VAL A 85 0.10 -3.65 3.57
C VAL A 85 -1.05 -2.84 4.18
N GLU A 86 -1.52 -3.24 5.35
CA GLU A 86 -2.59 -2.52 6.03
C GLU A 86 -2.16 -1.09 6.33
N GLN A 87 -1.02 -0.88 6.98
CA GLN A 87 -0.51 0.46 7.25
C GLN A 87 -0.24 1.28 5.97
N GLN A 88 0.13 0.63 4.85
CA GLN A 88 0.26 1.31 3.55
C GLN A 88 -1.08 1.85 3.05
N ILE A 89 -2.17 1.08 3.18
CA ILE A 89 -3.53 1.52 2.82
C ILE A 89 -3.94 2.74 3.64
N TRP A 90 -3.72 2.70 4.96
CA TRP A 90 -4.09 3.79 5.85
C TRP A 90 -3.29 5.05 5.54
N LYS A 91 -1.97 4.92 5.36
CA LYS A 91 -1.10 6.02 4.96
C LYS A 91 -1.55 6.63 3.64
N HIS A 92 -1.80 5.80 2.63
CA HIS A 92 -2.24 6.26 1.31
C HIS A 92 -3.57 7.01 1.39
N ASN A 93 -4.56 6.46 2.11
CA ASN A 93 -5.86 7.10 2.29
C ASN A 93 -5.72 8.45 3.02
N ALA A 94 -4.91 8.53 4.08
CA ALA A 94 -4.65 9.77 4.81
C ALA A 94 -3.99 10.85 3.94
N GLU A 95 -2.99 10.47 3.14
CA GLU A 95 -2.31 11.38 2.19
C GLU A 95 -3.27 11.90 1.12
N VAL A 96 -4.12 11.03 0.57
CA VAL A 96 -5.12 11.40 -0.45
C VAL A 96 -6.15 12.37 0.13
N ILE A 97 -6.69 12.09 1.31
CA ILE A 97 -7.64 12.98 1.99
C ILE A 97 -6.98 14.33 2.28
N GLY A 98 -5.77 14.33 2.84
CA GLY A 98 -5.02 15.56 3.11
C GLY A 98 -4.82 16.42 1.86
N ARG A 99 -4.46 15.80 0.73
CA ARG A 99 -4.31 16.50 -0.55
C ARG A 99 -5.63 17.07 -1.07
N ILE A 100 -6.73 16.31 -0.97
CA ILE A 100 -8.05 16.78 -1.41
C ILE A 100 -8.47 17.99 -0.57
N LEU A 101 -8.33 17.91 0.76
CA LEU A 101 -8.68 18.99 1.67
C LEU A 101 -7.82 20.24 1.44
N SER A 102 -6.52 20.08 1.16
CA SER A 102 -5.63 21.21 0.86
C SER A 102 -5.86 21.82 -0.52
N SER A 103 -6.49 21.08 -1.45
CA SER A 103 -6.75 21.52 -2.82
C SER A 103 -8.12 22.16 -2.99
N GLN A 104 -9.03 21.96 -2.05
CA GLN A 104 -10.26 22.73 -2.00
C GLN A 104 -9.88 24.13 -1.50
N ASP A 105 -9.91 25.12 -2.39
CA ASP A 105 -10.17 26.49 -1.93
C ASP A 105 -11.45 26.36 -1.10
N ILE A 106 -11.37 26.61 0.21
CA ILE A 106 -12.57 26.71 1.03
C ILE A 106 -13.34 27.86 0.38
N PRO A 107 -14.48 27.65 -0.31
CA PRO A 107 -15.24 28.76 -0.81
C PRO A 107 -15.55 29.62 0.41
N GLU A 108 -15.09 30.86 0.37
CA GLU A 108 -15.24 31.82 1.44
C GLU A 108 -16.68 31.76 1.96
N LEU A 109 -16.82 31.75 3.28
CA LEU A 109 -18.07 31.98 3.99
C LEU A 109 -18.53 33.45 3.82
N GLU A 110 -18.34 34.02 2.63
CA GLU A 110 -18.88 35.30 2.22
C GLU A 110 -20.19 35.04 1.46
N GLU A 111 -21.25 35.73 1.89
CA GLU A 111 -22.63 35.68 1.37
C GLU A 111 -23.58 34.61 1.93
N TYR A 112 -23.72 34.57 3.26
CA TYR A 112 -25.07 34.52 3.84
C TYR A 112 -25.35 35.83 4.59
N LYS A 113 -25.94 36.80 3.89
CA LYS A 113 -26.60 37.94 4.55
C LYS A 113 -28.03 37.50 4.94
N PRO A 114 -28.36 37.36 6.22
CA PRO A 114 -29.76 37.23 6.61
C PRO A 114 -30.47 38.55 6.28
N GLY A 115 -31.45 38.48 5.39
CA GLY A 115 -32.32 39.60 5.07
C GLY A 115 -33.15 40.01 6.29
N ILE A 116 -32.97 41.26 6.72
CA ILE A 116 -33.93 42.04 7.51
C ILE A 116 -34.10 43.36 6.77
#